data_AF-A0A962UHC6-F1
#
_entry.id   AF-A0A962UHC6-F1
#
_cell.length_a   1.000
_cell.length_b   1.000
_cell.length_c   1.000
_cell.angle_alpha   90.00
_cell.angle_beta   90.00
_cell.angle_gamma   90.00
#
_symmetry.space_group_name_H-M   'P 1'
#
loop_
_entity.id
_entity.type
_entity.pdbx_description
1 polymer ?
#
loop_
_entity_poly.entity_id
_entity_poly.type
_entity_poly.pdbx_seq_one_letter_code
_entity_poly.pdbx_strand_id
1 'polypeptide(L)' 'MSPESLSLAPWVALALFVFATSITPGPNNLMLTVTGAQFGLRATVPAMAGILAGMSLLIGLAGAGVATLL' A
#
# COMPACT_ATOMS: atom_id res chain seq x y z
N MET A 1 -14.04 23.37 -5.03
CA MET A 1 -12.82 22.83 -4.40
C MET A 1 -12.66 23.55 -3.08
N SER A 2 -13.02 22.89 -1.98
CA SER A 2 -12.88 23.46 -0.64
C SER A 2 -11.40 23.52 -0.24
N PRO A 3 -10.95 24.52 0.57
CA PRO A 3 -9.54 24.75 0.90
C PRO A 3 -8.82 23.55 1.54
N GLU A 4 -9.56 22.60 2.09
CA GLU A 4 -9.05 21.32 2.59
C GLU A 4 -8.48 20.38 1.50
N SER A 5 -8.77 20.58 0.22
CA SER A 5 -8.13 19.81 -0.86
C SER A 5 -6.63 20.16 -1.05
N LEU A 6 -6.17 21.28 -0.50
CA LEU A 6 -4.75 21.68 -0.46
C LEU A 6 -4.05 21.20 0.83
N SER A 7 -4.78 20.54 1.74
CA SER A 7 -4.22 19.99 2.99
C SER A 7 -3.33 18.78 2.71
N LEU A 8 -2.10 18.81 3.21
CA LEU A 8 -1.16 17.69 3.14
C LEU A 8 -1.45 16.59 4.18
N ALA A 9 -2.31 16.88 5.17
CA ALA A 9 -2.56 15.97 6.30
C ALA A 9 -3.02 14.56 5.88
N PRO A 10 -3.95 14.37 4.92
CA PRO A 10 -4.38 13.04 4.49
C PRO A 10 -3.25 12.26 3.82
N TRP A 11 -2.42 12.94 3.04
CA TRP A 11 -1.27 12.35 2.36
C TRP A 11 -0.17 11.93 3.33
N VAL A 12 0.08 12.74 4.37
CA VAL A 12 1.01 12.41 5.45
C VAL A 12 0.51 11.21 6.25
N ALA A 13 -0.78 11.19 6.61
CA ALA A 13 -1.39 10.05 7.31
C ALA A 13 -1.31 8.77 6.48
N LEU A 14 -1.61 8.84 5.18
CA LEU A 14 -1.49 7.73 4.25
C LEU A 14 -0.04 7.24 4.14
N ALA A 15 0.93 8.14 4.03
CA ALA A 15 2.35 7.78 3.96
C ALA A 15 2.83 7.07 5.23
N LEU A 16 2.44 7.55 6.41
CA LEU A 16 2.75 6.91 7.69
C LEU A 16 2.11 5.52 7.81
N PHE A 17 0.85 5.38 7.36
CA PHE A 17 0.16 4.09 7.33
C PHE A 17 0.85 3.08 6.41
N VAL A 18 1.18 3.49 5.17
CA VAL A 18 1.89 2.64 4.21
C VAL A 18 3.27 2.26 4.73
N PHE A 19 3.99 3.20 5.36
CA PHE A 19 5.29 2.94 5.98
C PHE A 19 5.19 1.90 7.10
N ALA A 20 4.30 2.10 8.07
CA ALA A 20 4.13 1.18 9.21
C ALA A 20 3.73 -0.24 8.76
N THR A 21 2.82 -0.34 7.79
CA THR A 21 2.38 -1.62 7.22
C THR A 21 3.43 -2.29 6.34
N SER A 22 4.36 -1.54 5.77
CA SER A 22 5.46 -2.07 4.95
C SER A 22 6.65 -2.60 5.77
N ILE A 23 6.83 -2.13 7.00
CA ILE A 23 7.97 -2.53 7.85
C ILE A 23 7.61 -3.66 8.81
N THR A 24 6.33 -3.77 9.17
CA THR A 24 5.85 -4.85 10.03
C THR A 24 5.87 -6.20 9.29
N PRO A 25 6.12 -7.32 10.00
CA PRO A 25 6.18 -8.65 9.38
C PRO A 25 4.75 -9.14 9.09
N GLY A 26 4.11 -8.53 8.11
CA GLY A 26 2.84 -8.97 7.57
C GLY A 26 3.02 -10.14 6.58
N PRO A 27 1.94 -10.86 6.24
CA PRO A 27 1.99 -11.99 5.31
C PRO A 27 2.65 -11.64 3.97
N ASN A 28 2.34 -10.47 3.40
CA ASN A 28 2.92 -10.00 2.13
C ASN A 28 4.43 -9.80 2.22
N ASN A 29 4.92 -9.13 3.26
CA ASN A 29 6.35 -8.85 3.44
C ASN A 29 7.13 -10.12 3.78
N LEU A 30 6.56 -11.02 4.56
CA LEU A 30 7.12 -12.35 4.84
C LEU A 30 7.21 -13.19 3.57
N MET A 31 6.16 -13.22 2.76
CA MET A 31 6.14 -13.94 1.49
C MET A 31 7.23 -13.42 0.54
N LEU A 32 7.39 -12.10 0.43
CA LEU A 32 8.45 -11.47 -0.37
C LEU A 32 9.85 -11.75 0.18
N THR A 33 10.01 -11.78 1.50
CA THR A 33 11.28 -12.11 2.16
C THR A 33 11.67 -13.56 1.86
N VAL A 34 10.72 -14.49 1.99
CA VAL A 34 10.94 -15.93 1.69
C VAL A 34 11.21 -16.14 0.20
N THR A 35 10.39 -15.59 -0.69
CA THR A 35 10.61 -15.73 -2.14
C THR A 35 11.89 -15.03 -2.61
N GLY A 36 12.26 -13.90 -2.02
CA GLY A 36 13.53 -13.22 -2.30
C GLY A 36 14.74 -14.01 -1.81
N ALA A 37 14.65 -14.64 -0.63
CA ALA A 37 15.72 -15.49 -0.11
C ALA A 37 15.88 -16.79 -0.89
N GLN A 38 14.79 -17.38 -1.40
CA GLN A 38 14.81 -18.68 -2.10
C GLN A 38 15.07 -18.56 -3.60
N PHE A 39 14.49 -17.57 -4.27
CA PHE A 39 14.48 -17.44 -5.74
C PHE A 39 15.18 -16.17 -6.25
N GLY A 40 15.68 -15.32 -5.35
CA GLY A 40 16.39 -14.08 -5.67
C GLY A 40 15.45 -12.91 -6.02
N LEU A 41 16.00 -11.69 -5.92
CA LEU A 41 15.28 -10.42 -6.09
C LEU A 41 14.48 -10.32 -7.40
N ARG A 42 15.05 -10.81 -8.52
CA ARG A 42 14.38 -10.76 -9.83
C ARG A 42 13.08 -11.55 -9.86
N ALA A 43 13.03 -12.71 -9.21
CA ALA A 43 11.83 -13.53 -9.12
C ALA A 43 10.77 -12.91 -8.19
N THR A 44 11.19 -12.03 -7.28
CA THR A 44 10.30 -11.31 -6.36
C THR A 44 9.60 -10.12 -7.01
N VAL A 45 10.18 -9.49 -8.04
CA VAL A 45 9.65 -8.27 -8.69
C VAL A 45 8.18 -8.42 -9.16
N PRO A 46 7.77 -9.50 -9.84
CA PRO A 46 6.37 -9.67 -10.25
C PRO A 46 5.41 -9.73 -9.06
N ALA A 47 5.80 -10.41 -7.99
CA ALA A 47 4.99 -10.49 -6.76
C ALA A 47 4.90 -9.13 -6.06
N MET A 48 6.00 -8.37 -5.99
CA MET A 48 6.00 -6.99 -5.48
C MET A 48 5.04 -6.10 -6.29
N ALA A 49 5.09 -6.19 -7.61
CA ALA A 49 4.20 -5.41 -8.48
C ALA A 49 2.73 -5.75 -8.26
N GLY A 50 2.40 -7.05 -8.12
CA GLY A 50 1.05 -7.49 -7.78
C GLY A 50 0.55 -6.96 -6.43
N ILE A 51 1.40 -6.99 -5.40
CA ILE A 51 1.08 -6.43 -4.07
C ILE A 51 0.85 -4.92 -4.15
N LEU A 52 1.71 -4.18 -4.85
CA LEU A 52 1.55 -2.73 -5.03
C LEU A 52 0.23 -2.39 -5.76
N ALA A 53 -0.07 -3.11 -6.85
CA ALA A 53 -1.29 -2.89 -7.62
C ALA A 53 -2.54 -3.20 -6.79
N GLY A 54 -2.55 -4.34 -6.08
CA GLY A 54 -3.66 -4.74 -5.21
C GLY A 54 -3.88 -3.76 -4.06
N MET A 55 -2.81 -3.31 -3.40
CA MET A 55 -2.89 -2.31 -2.32
C MET A 55 -3.42 -0.96 -2.82
N SER A 56 -2.93 -0.50 -3.98
CA SER A 56 -3.39 0.75 -4.60
C SER A 56 -4.88 0.70 -4.96
N LEU A 57 -5.33 -0.45 -5.50
CA LEU A 57 -6.74 -0.68 -5.81
C LEU A 57 -7.60 -0.70 -4.54
N LEU A 58 -7.17 -1.43 -3.50
CA LEU A 58 -7.88 -1.50 -2.21
C LEU A 58 -8.03 -0.12 -1.57
N ILE A 59 -6.96 0.67 -1.50
CA ILE A 59 -6.99 2.03 -0.95
C ILE A 59 -7.90 2.93 -1.78
N GLY A 60 -7.80 2.86 -3.12
CA GLY A 60 -8.63 3.64 -4.03
C GLY A 60 -10.13 3.32 -3.88
N LEU A 61 -10.48 2.03 -3.84
CA LEU A 61 -11.87 1.59 -3.67
C LEU A 61 -12.40 1.89 -2.27
N ALA A 62 -11.59 1.74 -1.21
CA ALA A 62 -11.97 2.11 0.14
C ALA A 62 -12.24 3.61 0.24
N GLY A 63 -11.38 4.45 -0.35
CA GLY A 63 -11.59 5.90 -0.42
C GLY A 63 -12.84 6.28 -1.21
N ALA A 64 -13.04 5.66 -2.39
CA ALA A 64 -14.24 5.88 -3.20
C ALA A 64 -15.53 5.44 -2.48
N GLY A 65 -15.50 4.30 -1.79
CA GLY A 65 -16.63 3.80 -1.01
C GLY A 65 -16.95 4.69 0.20
N VAL A 66 -15.95 5.11 0.97
CA VAL A 66 -16.15 6.06 2.08
C VAL A 66 -16.67 7.41 1.57
N ALA A 67 -16.23 7.88 0.41
CA ALA A 67 -16.75 9.09 -0.22
C ALA A 67 -18.23 9.00 -0.64
N THR A 68 -18.81 7.79 -0.73
CA THR A 68 -20.26 7.63 -0.95
C THR A 68 -21.09 7.65 0.34
N LEU A 69 -20.43 7.49 1.51
CA LEU A 69 -21.07 7.43 2.83
C LEU A 69 -21.06 8.78 3.57
N LEU A 70 -20.22 9.73 3.13
CA LEU A 70 -20.05 11.08 3.68
C LEU A 70 -20.56 12.12 2.70
#